data_AF-A0A3E2NT23-F1
#
_entry.id   AF-A0A3E2NT23-F1
#
_cell.length_a   1.000
_cell.length_b   1.000
_cell.length_c   1.000
_cell.angle_alpha   90.00
_cell.angle_beta   90.00
_cell.angle_gamma   90.00
#
_symmetry.space_group_name_H-M   'P 1'
#
loop_
_entity.id
_entity.type
_entity.pdbx_description
1 polymer ?
#
loop_
_entity_poly.entity_id
_entity_poly.type
_entity_poly.pdbx_seq_one_letter_code
_entity_poly.pdbx_strand_id
1 'polypeptide(L)'
;MRYPNTAAGIFSYKKYGGSSTLSHLFAQGFVSGELFASDAAFRENAKKYLSMGSPYDTFFSKKRPEIHNYKVIYGVITKAKKGMNIPFFSQVTLKNYKRILEGYGYTLYLAEIKNLNIATKPAKTKKASKPWRNS
;
A
#
# COMPACT_ATOMS: atom_id res chain seq x y z
N MET A 1 -12.85 0.64 8.32
CA MET A 1 -13.51 0.97 7.04
C MET A 1 -13.43 -0.25 6.15
N ARG A 2 -14.56 -0.91 5.88
CA ARG A 2 -14.62 -2.06 4.95
C ARG A 2 -14.52 -1.50 3.53
N TYR A 3 -13.49 -1.88 2.78
CA TYR A 3 -13.35 -1.49 1.39
C TYR A 3 -14.35 -2.28 0.53
N PRO A 4 -15.09 -1.63 -0.39
CA PRO A 4 -15.96 -2.36 -1.31
C PRO A 4 -15.12 -3.28 -2.20
N ASN A 5 -15.60 -4.51 -2.38
CA ASN A 5 -14.90 -5.66 -2.95
C ASN A 5 -14.63 -5.58 -4.48
N THR A 6 -14.74 -4.38 -5.06
CA THR A 6 -14.71 -4.14 -6.51
C THR A 6 -13.79 -2.99 -6.95
N ALA A 7 -13.21 -2.22 -6.02
CA ALA A 7 -12.30 -1.12 -6.36
C ALA A 7 -10.84 -1.57 -6.28
N ALA A 8 -10.16 -1.65 -7.42
CA ALA A 8 -8.72 -1.89 -7.46
C ALA A 8 -7.97 -0.63 -6.99
N GLY A 9 -7.02 -0.81 -6.07
CA GLY A 9 -6.29 0.30 -5.46
C GLY A 9 -4.79 0.11 -5.56
N ILE A 10 -4.07 1.20 -5.80
CA ILE A 10 -2.62 1.26 -5.64
C ILE A 10 -2.36 1.60 -4.18
N PHE A 11 -1.81 0.63 -3.43
CA PHE A 11 -1.51 0.79 -2.01
C PHE A 11 -0.01 0.99 -1.82
N SER A 12 0.37 2.02 -1.08
CA SER A 12 1.74 2.19 -0.60
C SER A 12 1.71 2.38 0.91
N TYR A 13 2.54 1.66 1.65
CA TYR A 13 2.57 1.72 3.12
C TYR A 13 3.97 1.90 3.68
N LYS A 14 4.09 2.73 4.74
CA LYS A 14 5.36 2.89 5.47
C LYS A 14 5.12 3.18 6.96
N LYS A 15 6.06 2.73 7.80
CA LYS A 15 6.09 3.10 9.22
C LYS A 15 6.48 4.58 9.34
N TYR A 16 5.77 5.32 10.18
CA TYR A 16 6.05 6.73 10.42
C TYR A 16 7.48 6.91 10.97
N GLY A 17 8.28 7.75 10.32
CA GLY A 17 9.69 7.94 10.63
C GLY A 17 10.23 9.33 10.23
N GLY A 18 9.37 10.35 10.17
CA GLY A 18 9.73 11.72 9.78
C GLY A 18 9.41 12.10 8.33
N SER A 19 9.77 13.34 7.95
CA SER A 19 9.36 13.96 6.66
C SER A 19 9.97 13.26 5.43
N SER A 20 11.23 12.83 5.51
CA SER A 20 11.89 12.11 4.41
C SER A 20 11.19 10.78 4.11
N THR A 21 10.77 10.06 5.15
CA THR A 21 10.07 8.79 5.03
C THR A 21 8.71 8.94 4.35
N LEU A 22 7.93 9.95 4.73
CA LEU A 22 6.62 10.23 4.13
C LEU A 22 6.73 10.74 2.70
N SER A 23 7.68 11.64 2.43
CA SER A 23 7.90 12.14 1.07
C SER A 23 8.29 11.00 0.12
N HIS A 24 9.13 10.06 0.59
CA HIS A 24 9.47 8.86 -0.17
C HIS A 24 8.27 7.94 -0.38
N LEU A 25 7.42 7.75 0.64
CA LEU A 25 6.18 6.99 0.51
C LEU A 25 5.27 7.59 -0.58
N PHE A 26 5.11 8.92 -0.57
CA PHE A 26 4.30 9.61 -1.56
C PHE A 26 4.88 9.48 -2.97
N ALA A 27 6.19 9.60 -3.12
CA ALA A 27 6.88 9.40 -4.39
C ALA A 27 6.66 7.98 -4.95
N GLN A 28 6.71 6.94 -4.10
CA GLN A 28 6.47 5.56 -4.54
C GLN A 28 5.07 5.38 -5.13
N GLY A 29 4.03 5.85 -4.42
CA GLY A 29 2.66 5.74 -4.94
C GLY A 29 2.43 6.63 -6.17
N PHE A 30 3.12 7.77 -6.27
CA PHE A 30 3.05 8.65 -7.42
C PHE A 30 3.61 7.97 -8.68
N VAL A 31 4.86 7.49 -8.62
CA VAL A 31 5.51 6.80 -9.75
C VAL A 31 4.70 5.59 -10.17
N SER A 32 4.20 4.80 -9.22
CA SER A 32 3.36 3.64 -9.53
C SER A 32 2.04 4.04 -10.21
N GLY A 33 1.38 5.11 -9.78
CA GLY A 33 0.14 5.59 -10.38
C GLY A 33 0.36 6.17 -11.78
N GLU A 34 1.40 6.98 -11.95
CA GLU A 34 1.75 7.59 -13.24
C GLU A 34 2.07 6.52 -14.30
N LEU A 35 2.94 5.56 -13.97
CA LEU A 35 3.31 4.48 -14.89
C LEU A 35 2.13 3.56 -15.16
N PHE A 36 1.29 3.27 -14.15
CA PHE A 36 0.08 2.47 -14.38
C PHE A 36 -0.88 3.16 -15.35
N ALA A 37 -1.01 4.49 -15.30
CA ALA A 37 -1.89 5.23 -16.20
C ALA A 37 -1.30 5.43 -17.60
N SER A 38 0.01 5.63 -17.72
CA SER A 38 0.65 6.09 -18.95
C SER A 38 1.40 4.99 -19.72
N ASP A 39 1.95 3.97 -19.05
CA ASP A 39 2.90 3.03 -19.64
C ASP A 39 2.33 1.60 -19.77
N ALA A 40 2.15 1.15 -21.01
CA ALA A 40 1.67 -0.20 -21.31
C ALA A 40 2.72 -1.29 -21.01
N ALA A 41 4.00 -1.01 -21.26
CA ALA A 41 5.09 -1.94 -20.99
C ALA A 41 5.25 -2.17 -19.47
N PHE A 42 5.11 -1.10 -18.68
CA PHE A 42 5.06 -1.21 -17.22
C PHE A 42 3.94 -2.14 -16.76
N ARG A 43 2.71 -1.98 -17.28
CA ARG A 43 1.58 -2.85 -16.93
C ARG A 43 1.83 -4.31 -17.30
N GLU A 44 2.38 -4.58 -18.48
CA GLU A 44 2.70 -5.95 -18.89
C GLU A 44 3.78 -6.59 -18.00
N ASN A 45 4.82 -5.84 -17.66
CA ASN A 45 5.86 -6.33 -16.77
C ASN A 45 5.30 -6.56 -15.37
N ALA A 46 4.51 -5.63 -14.84
CA ALA A 46 3.83 -5.80 -13.55
C ALA A 46 2.95 -7.06 -13.51
N LYS A 47 2.20 -7.34 -14.60
CA LYS A 47 1.41 -8.57 -14.74
C LYS A 47 2.27 -9.83 -14.63
N LYS A 48 3.38 -9.89 -15.37
CA LYS A 48 4.30 -11.03 -15.37
C LYS A 48 4.92 -11.26 -13.99
N TYR A 49 5.34 -10.18 -13.32
CA TYR A 49 5.97 -10.28 -12.01
C TYR A 49 4.99 -10.71 -10.90
N LEU A 50 3.75 -10.22 -10.95
CA LEU A 50 2.78 -10.48 -9.89
C LEU A 50 2.09 -11.84 -10.04
N SER A 51 1.85 -12.30 -11.28
CA SER A 51 1.29 -13.63 -11.61
C SER A 51 0.25 -14.13 -10.58
N MET A 52 -0.78 -13.32 -10.33
CA MET A 52 -1.76 -13.56 -9.25
C MET A 52 -2.95 -14.42 -9.70
N GLY A 53 -3.06 -14.70 -11.00
CA GLY A 53 -4.18 -15.42 -11.58
C GLY A 53 -5.44 -14.55 -11.73
N SER A 54 -6.46 -15.12 -12.37
CA SER A 54 -7.76 -14.46 -12.53
C SER A 54 -8.44 -14.28 -11.16
N PRO A 55 -9.11 -13.14 -10.88
CA PRO A 55 -9.36 -12.01 -11.79
C PRO A 55 -8.26 -10.92 -11.78
N TYR A 56 -7.23 -11.04 -10.95
CA TYR A 56 -6.26 -9.96 -10.73
C TYR A 56 -5.42 -9.60 -11.96
N ASP A 57 -5.15 -10.60 -12.80
CA ASP A 57 -4.44 -10.42 -14.08
C ASP A 57 -5.18 -9.51 -15.09
N THR A 58 -6.48 -9.25 -14.87
CA THR A 58 -7.28 -8.35 -15.70
C THR A 58 -7.00 -6.88 -15.41
N PHE A 59 -6.50 -6.54 -14.21
CA PHE A 59 -6.15 -5.17 -13.83
C PHE A 59 -4.93 -4.63 -14.59
N PHE A 60 -4.05 -5.50 -15.07
CA PHE A 60 -2.80 -5.14 -15.74
C PHE A 60 -2.86 -5.37 -17.26
N SER A 61 -3.97 -4.97 -17.88
CA SER A 61 -4.15 -5.13 -19.34
C SER A 61 -3.25 -4.18 -20.15
N LYS A 62 -2.93 -4.54 -21.40
CA LYS A 62 -2.24 -3.63 -22.34
C LYS A 62 -3.07 -2.39 -22.64
N LYS A 63 -4.41 -2.54 -22.70
CA LYS A 63 -5.33 -1.42 -22.95
C LYS A 63 -5.21 -0.42 -21.80
N ARG A 64 -5.36 0.86 -22.14
CA ARG A 64 -5.37 1.94 -21.15
C ARG A 64 -6.49 1.66 -20.13
N PRO A 65 -6.18 1.59 -18.83
CA PRO A 65 -7.20 1.33 -17.82
C PRO A 65 -8.13 2.54 -17.67
N GLU A 66 -9.39 2.28 -17.30
CA GLU A 66 -10.33 3.30 -16.87
C GLU A 66 -9.92 3.81 -15.49
N ILE A 67 -9.03 4.83 -15.47
CA ILE A 67 -8.34 5.30 -14.27
C ILE A 67 -9.30 5.73 -13.14
N HIS A 68 -10.47 6.25 -13.48
CA HIS A 68 -11.50 6.63 -12.52
C HIS A 68 -11.99 5.47 -11.62
N ASN A 69 -11.83 4.22 -12.07
CA ASN A 69 -12.16 3.03 -11.28
C ASN A 69 -11.06 2.66 -10.27
N TYR A 70 -9.89 3.31 -10.36
CA TYR A 70 -8.73 3.05 -9.52
C TYR A 70 -8.52 4.15 -8.49
N LYS A 71 -8.04 3.74 -7.31
CA LYS A 71 -7.77 4.64 -6.19
C LYS A 71 -6.31 4.55 -5.80
N VAL A 72 -5.69 5.67 -5.46
CA VAL A 72 -4.34 5.70 -4.89
C VAL A 72 -4.47 5.90 -3.38
N ILE A 73 -3.98 4.94 -2.59
CA ILE A 73 -4.16 4.91 -1.15
C ILE A 73 -2.78 4.88 -0.48
N TYR A 74 -2.48 5.95 0.25
CA TYR A 74 -1.29 6.04 1.09
C TYR A 74 -1.63 5.60 2.52
N GLY A 75 -1.08 4.47 2.95
CA GLY A 75 -1.22 3.96 4.31
C GLY A 75 -0.03 4.33 5.18
N VAL A 76 -0.25 5.12 6.23
CA VAL A 76 0.82 5.52 7.15
C VAL A 76 0.59 4.86 8.51
N ILE A 77 1.54 4.02 8.91
CA ILE A 77 1.46 3.30 10.19
C ILE A 77 2.06 4.20 11.28
N THR A 78 1.24 4.64 12.23
CA THR A 78 1.66 5.51 13.34
C THR A 78 1.47 4.83 14.70
N LYS A 79 2.39 5.14 15.63
CA LYS A 79 2.27 4.81 17.06
C LYS A 79 1.71 5.97 17.89
N ALA A 80 1.47 7.12 17.27
CA ALA A 80 1.02 8.33 17.97
C ALA A 80 -0.43 8.17 18.46
N LYS A 81 -0.67 8.49 19.73
CA LYS A 81 -2.03 8.50 20.31
C LYS A 81 -2.89 9.67 19.82
N LYS A 82 -2.27 10.78 19.41
CA LYS A 82 -2.92 12.04 19.03
C LYS A 82 -3.20 12.18 17.52
N GLY A 83 -3.14 11.08 16.76
CA GLY A 83 -3.33 11.08 15.31
C GLY A 83 -2.03 11.36 14.54
N MET A 84 -2.11 11.23 13.22
CA MET A 84 -0.99 11.43 12.31
C MET A 84 -0.78 12.91 11.97
N ASN A 85 0.40 13.44 12.33
CA ASN A 85 0.85 14.75 11.87
C ASN A 85 1.80 14.59 10.67
N ILE A 86 1.49 15.21 9.54
CA ILE A 86 2.33 15.20 8.35
C ILE A 86 3.24 16.44 8.39
N PRO A 87 4.58 16.29 8.34
CA PRO A 87 5.49 17.43 8.28
C PRO A 87 5.26 18.29 7.02
N PHE A 88 5.49 19.59 7.13
CA PHE A 88 5.22 20.58 6.06
C PHE A 88 5.68 20.14 4.67
N PHE A 89 6.96 19.77 4.51
CA PHE A 89 7.50 19.35 3.21
C PHE A 89 6.82 18.09 2.64
N SER A 90 6.39 17.18 3.51
CA SER A 90 5.63 16.00 3.09
C SER A 90 4.23 16.40 2.61
N GLN A 91 3.60 17.42 3.21
CA GLN A 91 2.32 17.96 2.74
C GLN A 91 2.44 18.63 1.38
N VAL A 92 3.48 19.45 1.18
CA VAL A 92 3.77 20.11 -0.11
C VAL A 92 3.96 19.07 -1.21
N THR A 93 4.77 18.04 -0.92
CA THR A 93 5.01 16.91 -1.82
C THR A 93 3.70 16.18 -2.16
N LEU A 94 2.90 15.84 -1.14
CA LEU A 94 1.62 15.17 -1.32
C LEU A 94 0.64 15.99 -2.16
N LYS A 95 0.56 17.31 -1.94
CA LYS A 95 -0.31 18.21 -2.69
C LYS A 95 0.08 18.27 -4.16
N ASN A 96 1.37 18.30 -4.46
CA ASN A 96 1.85 18.28 -5.85
C ASN A 96 1.48 16.96 -6.55
N TYR A 97 1.78 15.82 -5.94
CA TYR A 97 1.45 14.51 -6.52
C TYR A 97 -0.04 14.28 -6.64
N LYS A 98 -0.83 14.75 -5.67
CA LYS A 98 -2.29 14.71 -5.73
C LYS A 98 -2.80 15.39 -7.00
N ARG A 99 -2.34 16.62 -7.28
CA ARG A 99 -2.77 17.38 -8.46
C ARG A 99 -2.50 16.63 -9.77
N ILE A 100 -1.33 16.00 -9.88
CA ILE A 100 -0.93 15.27 -11.09
C ILE A 100 -1.77 13.99 -11.24
N LEU A 101 -1.93 13.22 -10.16
CA LEU A 101 -2.71 11.98 -10.17
C LEU A 101 -4.20 12.24 -10.42
N GLU A 102 -4.76 13.31 -9.87
CA GLU A 102 -6.12 13.76 -10.19
C GLU A 102 -6.24 14.16 -11.67
N GLY A 103 -5.18 14.73 -12.26
CA GLY A 103 -5.11 14.99 -13.70
C GLY A 103 -5.17 13.72 -14.57
N TYR A 104 -4.73 12.57 -14.04
CA TYR A 104 -4.94 11.26 -14.69
C TYR A 104 -6.33 10.66 -14.46
N GLY A 105 -7.12 11.22 -13.54
CA GLY A 105 -8.45 10.73 -13.15
C GLY A 105 -8.50 9.92 -11.85
N TYR A 106 -7.40 9.82 -11.10
CA TYR A 106 -7.38 9.08 -9.84
C TYR A 106 -8.09 9.83 -8.71
N THR A 107 -8.67 9.05 -7.79
CA THR A 107 -9.01 9.56 -6.45
C THR A 107 -7.93 9.16 -5.44
N LEU A 108 -7.39 10.15 -4.70
CA LEU A 108 -6.39 9.91 -3.65
C LEU A 108 -7.03 9.80 -2.26
N TYR A 109 -6.54 8.83 -1.47
CA TYR A 109 -6.86 8.70 -0.06
C TYR A 109 -5.59 8.59 0.78
N LEU A 110 -5.66 9.18 1.97
CA LEU A 110 -4.66 9.04 3.01
C LEU A 110 -5.28 8.31 4.20
N ALA A 111 -4.73 7.16 4.54
CA ALA A 111 -5.21 6.33 5.63
C ALA A 111 -4.18 6.30 6.77
N GLU A 112 -4.61 6.72 7.95
CA GLU A 112 -3.87 6.49 9.18
C GLU A 112 -4.14 5.06 9.65
N ILE A 113 -3.07 4.27 9.78
CA ILE A 113 -3.14 2.92 10.34
C ILE A 113 -2.57 2.98 11.75
N LYS A 114 -3.45 2.85 12.74
CA LYS A 114 -3.01 2.70 14.14
C LYS A 114 -2.26 1.39 14.26
N ASN A 115 -1.01 1.46 14.71
CA ASN A 115 -0.25 0.26 15.06
C ASN A 115 -0.85 -0.34 16.34
N LEU A 116 -1.91 -1.14 16.18
CA LEU A 116 -2.41 -2.00 17.23
C LEU A 116 -1.34 -3.07 17.42
N ASN A 117 -0.51 -2.91 18.46
CA ASN A 117 0.22 -4.04 19.03
C ASN A 117 -0.84 -5.06 19.48
N ILE A 118 -1.28 -5.92 18.58
CA ILE A 118 -1.89 -7.18 18.97
C ILE A 118 -0.70 -7.95 19.52
N ALA A 119 -0.51 -7.88 20.83
CA ALA A 119 0.40 -8.79 21.50
C ALA A 119 -0.12 -10.20 21.19
N THR A 120 0.41 -10.84 20.15
CA THR A 120 0.34 -12.29 20.02
C THR A 120 1.15 -12.81 21.19
N LYS A 121 0.49 -12.99 22.35
CA LYS A 121 1.04 -13.86 23.38
C LYS A 121 1.35 -15.17 22.66
N PRO A 122 2.61 -15.62 22.57
CA PRO A 122 2.86 -16.96 22.07
C PRO A 122 2.06 -17.89 22.98
N ALA A 123 1.19 -18.71 22.39
CA ALA A 123 0.55 -19.78 23.12
C ALA A 123 1.66 -20.60 23.78
N LYS A 124 1.63 -20.74 25.10
CA LYS A 124 2.55 -21.62 25.82
C LYS A 124 2.28 -23.04 25.35
N THR A 125 2.99 -23.51 24.33
CA THR A 125 3.08 -24.92 24.01
C THR A 125 3.81 -25.58 25.19
N LYS A 126 3.06 -26.27 26.04
CA LYS A 126 3.64 -27.29 26.93
C LYS A 126 4.39 -28.27 26.01
N LYS A 127 5.72 -28.28 26.07
CA LYS A 127 6.50 -29.32 25.42
C LYS A 127 6.03 -30.67 25.99
N ALA A 128 5.42 -31.49 25.14
CA ALA A 128 5.33 -32.91 25.40
C ALA A 128 6.76 -33.45 25.56
N SER A 129 7.02 -34.10 26.69
CA SER A 129 8.27 -34.80 26.98
C SER A 129 8.50 -35.88 25.91
N LYS A 130 9.58 -35.76 25.12
CA LYS A 130 10.07 -36.87 24.29
C LYS A 130 10.64 -37.96 25.21
N PRO A 131 10.32 -39.24 24.99
CA PRO A 131 11.13 -40.33 25.52
C PRO A 131 12.31 -40.59 24.57
N TRP A 132 13.54 -40.71 25.09
CA TRP A 132 14.55 -41.54 24.45
C TRP A 132 15.43 -42.25 25.49
N ARG A 133 15.74 -43.50 25.13
CA ARG A 133 16.31 -44.66 25.85
C ARG A 133 17.66 -44.46 26.54
N ASN A 134 17.91 -45.31 27.54
CA ASN A 134 19.09 -46.20 27.75
C ASN A 134 18.56 -47.36 28.64
N SER A 135 18.77 -48.65 28.40
CA SER A 135 20.00 -49.36 28.00
C SER A 135 19.84 -50.28 26.78
#